data_AF-A0A8I6XKQ3-F1
#
_entry.id   AF-A0A8I6XKQ3-F1
#
_cell.length_a   1.000
_cell.length_b   1.000
_cell.length_c   1.000
_cell.angle_alpha   90.00
_cell.angle_beta   90.00
_cell.angle_gamma   90.00
#
_symmetry.space_group_name_H-M   'P 1'
#
loop_
_entity.id
_entity.type
_entity.pdbx_description
1 polymer ?
#
loop_
_entity_poly.entity_id
_entity_poly.type
_entity_poly.pdbx_seq_one_letter_code
_entity_poly.pdbx_strand_id
1 'polypeptide(L)'
;MILWHQAIGGFMTYCGWNSTIESICAGVPMITWPHFADQFSNEKLVVDVLNIGVEVGVERVTRWGHEHKEAMVKRNDVERAVYALMDEGKAEEQFRVRAKDCY
;
A
#
# COMPACT_ATOMS: atom_id res chain seq x y z
N MET A 1 14.90 -0.93 11.53
CA MET A 1 14.42 -1.28 10.17
C MET A 1 14.35 -0.02 9.32
N ILE A 2 14.40 -0.14 7.99
CA ILE A 2 14.43 1.01 7.06
C ILE A 2 13.19 1.92 7.25
N LEU A 3 12.00 1.35 7.46
CA LEU A 3 10.74 2.10 7.59
C LEU A 3 10.70 3.12 8.75
N TRP A 4 11.55 2.98 9.76
CA TRP A 4 11.61 3.90 10.89
C TRP A 4 12.41 5.18 10.61
N HIS A 5 13.05 5.25 9.44
CA HIS A 5 13.84 6.40 9.07
C HIS A 5 12.95 7.54 8.57
N GLN A 6 13.18 8.76 9.04
CA GLN A 6 12.35 9.94 8.72
C GLN A 6 12.29 10.28 7.23
N ALA A 7 13.27 9.83 6.44
CA ALA A 7 13.27 10.02 4.98
C ALA A 7 12.27 9.12 4.23
N ILE A 8 11.65 8.14 4.90
CA ILE A 8 10.67 7.25 4.28
C ILE A 8 9.30 7.91 4.28
N GLY A 9 8.82 8.26 3.08
CA GLY A 9 7.51 8.87 2.90
C GLY A 9 6.39 7.89 2.54
N GLY A 10 6.72 6.65 2.16
CA GLY A 10 5.75 5.64 1.76
C GLY A 10 6.37 4.25 1.55
N PHE A 11 5.53 3.23 1.56
CA PHE A 11 5.94 1.83 1.43
C PHE A 11 5.06 1.07 0.42
N MET A 12 5.64 0.58 -0.66
CA MET A 12 4.95 -0.30 -1.61
C MET A 12 5.04 -1.75 -1.14
N THR A 13 3.90 -2.42 -1.00
CA THR A 13 3.84 -3.78 -0.42
C THR A 13 2.76 -4.62 -1.09
N TYR A 14 2.95 -5.93 -1.08
CA TYR A 14 1.93 -6.88 -1.53
C TYR A 14 0.83 -7.14 -0.49
N CYS A 15 0.81 -6.39 0.61
CA CYS A 15 -0.21 -6.44 1.66
C CYS A 15 -0.26 -7.76 2.44
N GLY A 16 0.86 -8.48 2.53
CA GLY A 16 1.01 -9.53 3.52
C GLY A 16 0.94 -8.95 4.93
N TRP A 17 0.27 -9.65 5.85
CA TRP A 17 -0.05 -9.11 7.18
C TRP A 17 1.16 -8.59 7.96
N ASN A 18 2.30 -9.29 7.90
CA ASN A 18 3.53 -8.85 8.57
C ASN A 18 4.00 -7.48 8.04
N SER A 19 4.08 -7.31 6.72
CA SER A 19 4.50 -6.04 6.11
C SER A 19 3.49 -4.92 6.37
N THR A 20 2.19 -5.25 6.39
CA THR A 20 1.14 -4.29 6.76
C THR A 20 1.33 -3.78 8.19
N ILE A 21 1.54 -4.67 9.15
CA ILE A 21 1.79 -4.30 10.56
C ILE A 21 3.10 -3.54 10.72
N GLU A 22 4.18 -3.93 10.03
CA GLU A 22 5.44 -3.18 10.05
C GLU A 22 5.27 -1.73 9.59
N SER A 23 4.45 -1.50 8.55
CA SER A 23 4.14 -0.15 8.06
C SER A 23 3.30 0.65 9.05
N ILE A 24 2.27 0.02 9.63
CA ILE A 24 1.40 0.65 10.63
C ILE A 24 2.21 1.06 11.86
N CYS A 25 3.03 0.16 12.41
CA CYS A 25 3.89 0.46 13.56
C CYS A 25 4.92 1.56 13.25
N ALA A 26 5.39 1.66 12.01
CA ALA A 26 6.31 2.71 11.60
C ALA A 26 5.60 4.05 11.27
N GLY A 27 4.26 4.08 11.23
CA GLY A 27 3.49 5.25 10.81
C GLY A 27 3.72 5.65 9.36
N VAL A 28 3.99 4.67 8.48
CA VAL A 28 4.30 4.90 7.06
C VAL A 28 3.09 4.50 6.20
N PRO A 29 2.59 5.39 5.31
CA PRO A 29 1.48 5.06 4.43
C PRO A 29 1.91 4.12 3.29
N MET A 30 0.95 3.41 2.70
CA MET A 30 1.22 2.26 1.82
C MET A 30 0.71 2.44 0.38
N ILE A 31 1.45 1.91 -0.60
CA ILE A 31 0.89 1.55 -1.92
C ILE A 31 0.63 0.05 -1.90
N THR A 32 -0.61 -0.34 -2.14
CA THR A 32 -1.05 -1.73 -2.06
C THR A 32 -0.97 -2.43 -3.42
N TRP A 33 -0.31 -3.58 -3.45
CA TRP A 33 -0.11 -4.42 -4.64
C TRP A 33 -0.44 -5.88 -4.31
N PRO A 34 -1.68 -6.23 -3.96
CA PRO A 34 -2.04 -7.57 -3.54
C PRO A 34 -1.90 -8.58 -4.68
N HIS A 35 -1.42 -9.79 -4.38
CA HIS A 35 -1.27 -10.89 -5.34
C HIS A 35 -2.25 -12.03 -5.05
N PHE A 36 -2.32 -12.51 -3.80
CA PHE A 36 -3.12 -13.69 -3.44
C PHE A 36 -3.55 -13.75 -1.96
N ALA A 37 -4.27 -14.81 -1.58
CA ALA A 37 -4.73 -15.07 -0.21
C ALA A 37 -5.53 -13.89 0.39
N ASP A 38 -5.18 -13.50 1.62
CA ASP A 38 -5.82 -12.44 2.42
C ASP A 38 -5.35 -11.03 2.03
N GLN A 39 -4.40 -10.90 1.11
CA GLN A 39 -3.79 -9.61 0.76
C GLN A 39 -4.79 -8.58 0.25
N PHE A 40 -5.82 -9.00 -0.49
CA PHE A 40 -6.91 -8.12 -0.94
C PHE A 40 -7.77 -7.62 0.22
N SER A 41 -8.01 -8.45 1.23
CA SER A 41 -8.71 -8.03 2.45
C SER A 41 -7.86 -7.02 3.24
N ASN A 42 -6.56 -7.26 3.32
CA ASN A 42 -5.62 -6.35 3.97
C ASN A 42 -5.51 -5.01 3.23
N GLU A 43 -5.51 -5.03 1.89
CA GLU A 43 -5.62 -3.81 1.08
C GLU A 43 -6.88 -3.03 1.44
N LYS A 44 -8.04 -3.69 1.51
CA LYS A 44 -9.31 -3.03 1.86
C LYS A 44 -9.29 -2.44 3.26
N LEU A 45 -8.65 -3.11 4.23
CA LEU A 45 -8.41 -2.53 5.55
C LEU A 45 -7.55 -1.26 5.45
N VAL A 46 -6.45 -1.30 4.70
CA VAL A 46 -5.49 -0.19 4.57
C VAL A 46 -6.09 1.03 3.85
N VAL A 47 -6.77 0.80 2.72
CA VAL A 47 -7.27 1.87 1.84
C VAL A 47 -8.63 2.37 2.31
N ASP A 48 -9.59 1.48 2.58
CA ASP A 48 -10.98 1.89 2.77
C ASP A 48 -11.31 2.18 4.25
N VAL A 49 -10.69 1.46 5.19
CA VAL A 49 -10.99 1.57 6.62
C VAL A 49 -10.01 2.49 7.33
N LEU A 50 -8.72 2.14 7.30
CA LEU A 50 -7.66 2.92 7.92
C LEU A 50 -7.35 4.17 7.11
N ASN A 51 -7.56 4.14 5.79
CA ASN A 51 -7.30 5.23 4.84
C ASN A 51 -5.88 5.79 5.04
N ILE A 52 -4.92 4.89 4.96
CA ILE A 52 -3.47 5.14 5.07
C ILE A 52 -2.72 4.62 3.84
N GLY A 53 -3.40 4.47 2.71
CA GLY A 53 -2.77 3.95 1.50
C GLY A 53 -3.59 4.11 0.24
N VAL A 54 -2.96 3.75 -0.88
CA VAL A 54 -3.50 3.87 -2.24
C VAL A 54 -3.34 2.54 -2.97
N GLU A 55 -4.39 2.12 -3.69
CA GLU A 55 -4.34 0.93 -4.54
C GLU A 55 -3.55 1.17 -5.82
N VAL A 56 -2.70 0.20 -6.18
CA VAL A 56 -2.00 0.22 -7.48
C VAL A 56 -2.90 -0.25 -8.64
N GLY A 57 -4.05 -0.87 -8.32
CA GLY A 57 -5.05 -1.29 -9.31
C GLY A 57 -5.00 -2.77 -9.71
N VAL A 58 -4.62 -3.67 -8.80
CA VAL A 58 -4.70 -5.11 -9.05
C VAL A 58 -6.15 -5.59 -8.90
N GLU A 59 -6.80 -5.95 -10.01
CA GLU A 59 -8.21 -6.34 -9.99
C GLU A 59 -8.45 -7.86 -9.77
N ARG A 60 -7.41 -8.69 -9.92
CA ARG A 60 -7.57 -10.16 -9.91
C ARG A 60 -6.55 -10.84 -9.03
N VAL A 61 -7.05 -11.78 -8.23
CA VAL A 61 -6.25 -12.71 -7.44
C VAL A 61 -5.43 -13.59 -8.38
N THR A 62 -4.11 -13.50 -8.25
CA THR A 62 -3.17 -14.46 -8.85
C THR A 62 -3.34 -15.79 -8.11
N ARG A 63 -3.67 -16.86 -8.83
CA ARG A 63 -3.69 -18.20 -8.22
C ARG A 63 -2.27 -18.63 -7.92
N TRP A 64 -2.06 -19.18 -6.73
CA TRP A 64 -0.78 -19.78 -6.35
C TRP A 64 -0.34 -20.82 -7.40
N GLY A 65 0.90 -20.72 -7.90
CA GLY A 65 1.42 -21.52 -9.01
C GLY A 65 1.12 -21.00 -10.42
N HIS A 66 0.35 -19.92 -10.57
CA HIS A 66 0.12 -19.21 -11.83
C HIS A 66 0.68 -17.79 -11.80
N GLU A 67 1.84 -17.64 -11.18
CA GLU A 67 2.51 -16.36 -10.94
C GLU A 67 2.85 -15.62 -12.23
N HIS A 68 2.95 -16.29 -13.39
CA HIS A 68 3.17 -15.63 -14.68
C HIS A 68 1.89 -15.17 -15.40
N LYS A 69 0.72 -15.34 -14.78
CA LYS A 69 -0.57 -14.81 -15.24
C LYS A 69 -1.06 -13.69 -14.31
N GLU A 70 -0.15 -12.85 -13.83
CA GLU A 70 -0.49 -11.73 -12.96
C GLU A 70 -1.53 -10.83 -13.63
N ALA A 71 -2.38 -10.21 -12.82
CA ALA A 71 -3.11 -9.04 -13.25
C ALA A 71 -2.09 -7.99 -13.73
N MET A 72 -2.16 -7.62 -15.00
CA MET A 72 -1.19 -6.71 -15.60
C MET A 72 -1.43 -5.28 -15.12
N VAL A 73 -0.62 -4.84 -14.15
CA VAL A 73 -0.54 -3.43 -13.74
C VAL A 73 0.33 -2.68 -14.75
N LYS A 74 -0.17 -1.58 -15.31
CA LYS A 74 0.60 -0.78 -16.27
C LYS A 74 1.48 0.22 -15.53
N ARG A 75 2.55 0.67 -16.20
CA ARG A 75 3.41 1.77 -15.72
C ARG A 75 2.60 2.97 -15.23
N ASN A 76 1.58 3.37 -15.99
CA ASN A 76 0.76 4.54 -15.64
C ASN A 76 -0.04 4.34 -14.35
N ASP A 77 -0.41 3.10 -14.01
CA ASP A 77 -1.14 2.81 -12.77
C ASP A 77 -0.20 2.96 -11.57
N VAL A 78 1.03 2.45 -11.68
CA VAL A 78 2.10 2.65 -10.68
C VAL A 78 2.43 4.13 -10.52
N GLU A 79 2.59 4.85 -11.62
CA GLU A 79 2.90 6.29 -11.61
C GLU A 79 1.81 7.08 -10.88
N ARG A 80 0.52 6.82 -11.18
CA ARG A 80 -0.60 7.45 -10.47
C ARG A 80 -0.59 7.14 -8.97
N ALA A 81 -0.34 5.89 -8.58
CA ALA A 81 -0.31 5.50 -7.17
C ALA A 81 0.84 6.18 -6.41
N VAL A 82 2.03 6.27 -7.03
CA VAL A 82 3.18 6.98 -6.45
C VAL A 82 2.88 8.46 -6.28
N TYR A 83 2.36 9.13 -7.32
CA TYR A 83 1.98 10.54 -7.20
C TYR A 83 0.88 10.74 -6.15
N ALA A 84 -0.16 9.92 -6.13
CA ALA A 84 -1.25 10.06 -5.16
C ALA A 84 -0.78 9.92 -3.69
N LEU A 85 0.22 9.08 -3.43
CA LEU A 85 0.75 8.91 -2.08
C LEU A 85 1.80 9.98 -1.70
N MET A 86 2.62 10.42 -2.66
CA MET A 86 3.83 11.20 -2.39
C MET A 86 3.74 12.69 -2.73
N ASP A 87 2.76 13.11 -3.54
CA ASP A 87 2.59 14.50 -3.93
C ASP A 87 2.19 15.36 -2.71
N GLU A 88 2.74 16.57 -2.58
CA GLU A 88 2.62 17.46 -1.40
C GLU A 88 1.24 18.14 -1.31
N GLY A 89 0.19 17.38 -1.64
CA GLY A 89 -1.21 17.78 -1.55
C GLY A 89 -1.86 17.34 -0.25
N LYS A 90 -3.10 17.82 -0.04
CA LYS A 90 -3.90 17.51 1.15
C LYS A 90 -4.12 16.00 1.38
N ALA A 91 -4.11 15.19 0.33
CA ALA A 91 -4.32 13.75 0.43
C ALA A 91 -3.12 13.04 1.10
N GLU A 92 -1.90 13.41 0.70
CA GLU A 92 -0.68 12.89 1.31
C GLU A 92 -0.60 13.23 2.79
N GLU A 93 -0.85 14.49 3.15
CA GLU A 93 -0.79 14.92 4.55
C GLU A 93 -1.77 14.12 5.40
N GLN A 94 -2.97 13.86 4.87
CA GLN A 94 -3.97 13.01 5.54
C GLN A 94 -3.50 11.58 5.72
N PHE A 95 -2.89 10.96 4.71
CA PHE A 95 -2.35 9.59 4.83
C PHE A 95 -1.25 9.53 5.89
N ARG A 96 -0.32 10.50 5.91
CA ARG A 96 0.78 10.53 6.88
C ARG A 96 0.30 10.81 8.31
N VAL A 97 -0.68 11.70 8.49
CA VAL A 97 -1.28 11.97 9.81
C VAL A 97 -2.00 10.71 10.31
N ARG A 98 -2.88 10.13 9.49
CA ARG A 98 -3.64 8.94 9.89
C ARG A 98 -2.74 7.74 10.16
N ALA A 99 -1.67 7.55 9.39
CA ALA A 99 -0.72 6.45 9.62
C ALA A 99 -0.03 6.58 10.98
N LYS A 100 0.30 7.80 11.41
CA LYS A 100 0.90 8.05 12.74
C LYS A 100 -0.10 7.87 13.88
N ASP A 101 -1.39 8.10 13.63
CA ASP A 101 -2.46 7.94 14.63
C ASP A 101 -2.89 6.47 14.83
N CYS A 102 -2.41 5.54 13.99
CA CYS A 102 -2.75 4.12 14.07
C CYS A 102 -1.96 3.33 15.14
N TYR A 103 -1.02 3.98 15.84
CA TYR A 103 -0.17 3.41 16.88
C TYR A 103 -0.16 4.28 18.14
#